data_AF-A0AA37F709-F1
#
_entry.id   AF-A0AA37F709-F1
#
_cell.length_a   1.000
_cell.length_b   1.000
_cell.length_c   1.000
_cell.angle_alpha   90.00
_cell.angle_beta   90.00
_cell.angle_gamma   90.00
#
_symmetry.space_group_name_H-M   'P 1'
#
loop_
_entity.id
_entity.type
_entity.pdbx_description
1 polymer ?
#
loop_
_entity_poly.entity_id
_entity_poly.type
_entity_poly.pdbx_seq_one_letter_code
_entity_poly.pdbx_strand_id
1 'polypeptide(L)'
;MTTQETQVQVPDLVFPTGFVWGAATSAYQIEGAVSEDGRGVSIWDTFVRQPGRVVNGENADTAIDHYHRYREDVETMAGLGLGAYRFSISWPRIQPDGTGPANAKGIDFYSRLVDELLSRGIDPWVTLYHWDLPQSLEDAGGWPSRDTAQRFADYAALVHDALGDRVRNWSTVNEPWCAAFLGYASGEHAPGRREPAQALRAAHHLLLAHGLAVEAMRAQRSDTRIGGCVNLYAISPESESEADLDAARRIDGLQNRFFLDALLKGAYPADVLEDFGAMADFAQDGDLDVISAPLDMLLINYYSRFTVSGKPGGAASAAAAPTDSGSPWVGSEHVSFVQGGRPVTAMGWEIDDSGLYELLVRLAREYPAVPLVISENGAAFDDVMTGDGTVRDYERRDYIAAHLRTCHAAIEAGVPLEGYFAWSLMDNFEWAWGYGKRFGLVHVDYETQVRVPKESALWYAETIRRGGLSGPAE
;
A
#
# COMPACT_ATOMS: atom_id res chain seq x y z
N MET A 1 -11.01 21.62 -47.61
CA MET A 1 -10.15 21.38 -46.44
C MET A 1 -10.92 21.86 -45.23
N THR A 2 -11.67 20.97 -44.62
CA THR A 2 -12.42 21.24 -43.39
C THR A 2 -11.59 20.67 -42.26
N THR A 3 -11.06 21.55 -41.42
CA THR A 3 -10.45 21.23 -40.13
C THR A 3 -11.51 20.53 -39.28
N GLN A 4 -11.31 19.24 -38.98
CA GLN A 4 -12.03 18.57 -37.90
C GLN A 4 -11.54 19.22 -36.60
N GLU A 5 -12.36 20.10 -36.03
CA GLU A 5 -12.25 20.46 -34.62
C GLU A 5 -12.49 19.19 -33.82
N THR A 6 -11.46 18.69 -33.15
CA THR A 6 -11.58 17.64 -32.14
C THR A 6 -12.45 18.22 -31.02
N GLN A 7 -13.74 17.90 -31.02
CA GLN A 7 -14.63 18.25 -29.90
C GLN A 7 -14.08 17.56 -28.66
N VAL A 8 -13.48 18.33 -27.75
CA VAL A 8 -13.12 17.84 -26.42
C VAL A 8 -14.44 17.53 -25.73
N GLN A 9 -14.73 16.24 -25.59
CA GLN A 9 -15.90 15.77 -24.85
C GLN A 9 -15.71 16.18 -23.39
N VAL A 10 -16.55 17.07 -22.90
CA VAL A 10 -16.57 17.46 -21.47
C VAL A 10 -16.91 16.20 -20.65
N PRO A 11 -16.16 15.88 -19.58
CA PRO A 11 -16.48 14.74 -18.74
C PRO A 11 -17.79 14.93 -18.00
N ASP A 12 -18.49 13.83 -17.71
CA ASP A 12 -19.76 13.82 -16.99
C ASP A 12 -19.54 14.03 -15.48
N LEU A 13 -18.36 13.63 -14.97
CA LEU A 13 -17.92 13.83 -13.60
C LEU A 13 -16.57 14.54 -13.61
N VAL A 14 -16.46 15.66 -12.90
CA VAL A 14 -15.24 16.50 -12.88
C VAL A 14 -14.70 16.52 -11.46
N PHE A 15 -13.46 16.08 -11.28
CA PHE A 15 -12.80 16.17 -9.97
C PHE A 15 -12.35 17.59 -9.66
N PRO A 16 -12.17 17.95 -8.37
CA PRO A 16 -11.68 19.26 -7.98
C PRO A 16 -10.39 19.66 -8.70
N THR A 17 -10.24 20.94 -9.02
CA THR A 17 -8.97 21.46 -9.53
C THR A 17 -7.87 21.22 -8.49
N GLY A 18 -6.79 20.56 -8.89
CA GLY A 18 -5.70 20.16 -7.99
C GLY A 18 -5.83 18.74 -7.42
N PHE A 19 -6.88 17.99 -7.78
CA PHE A 19 -6.94 16.56 -7.45
C PHE A 19 -5.73 15.83 -8.02
N VAL A 20 -5.04 15.07 -7.16
CA VAL A 20 -3.81 14.36 -7.50
C VAL A 20 -4.14 13.05 -8.20
N TRP A 21 -3.63 12.88 -9.41
CA TRP A 21 -3.75 11.66 -10.18
C TRP A 21 -2.39 10.98 -10.29
N GLY A 22 -2.28 9.76 -9.77
CA GLY A 22 -1.03 9.02 -9.79
C GLY A 22 -1.19 7.52 -9.97
N ALA A 23 -0.04 6.86 -9.92
CA ALA A 23 0.09 5.41 -9.80
C ALA A 23 1.16 5.10 -8.76
N ALA A 24 1.09 3.90 -8.17
CA ALA A 24 1.94 3.48 -7.07
C ALA A 24 2.74 2.22 -7.41
N THR A 25 3.90 2.06 -6.76
CA THR A 25 4.77 0.88 -6.77
C THR A 25 5.49 0.70 -5.44
N SER A 26 6.18 -0.42 -5.26
CA SER A 26 7.11 -0.64 -4.14
C SER A 26 8.47 -1.16 -4.62
N ALA A 27 9.52 -0.84 -3.87
CA ALA A 27 10.91 -1.07 -4.22
C ALA A 27 11.20 -2.55 -4.53
N TYR A 28 10.96 -3.45 -3.57
CA TYR A 28 11.28 -4.87 -3.76
C TYR A 28 10.50 -5.50 -4.92
N GLN A 29 9.27 -5.04 -5.17
CA GLN A 29 8.43 -5.62 -6.21
C GLN A 29 8.85 -5.23 -7.62
N ILE A 30 9.56 -4.11 -7.81
CA ILE A 30 9.90 -3.59 -9.15
C ILE A 30 11.40 -3.47 -9.43
N GLU A 31 12.23 -3.22 -8.43
CA GLU A 31 13.60 -2.73 -8.66
C GLU A 31 14.54 -3.79 -9.23
N GLY A 32 14.56 -5.00 -8.65
CA GLY A 32 15.58 -5.99 -8.97
C GLY A 32 16.97 -5.57 -8.49
N ALA A 33 18.03 -6.02 -9.18
CA ALA A 33 19.42 -5.64 -8.89
C ALA A 33 19.80 -5.79 -7.40
N VAL A 34 19.39 -6.91 -6.80
CA VAL A 34 19.38 -7.12 -5.34
C VAL A 34 20.77 -7.15 -4.69
N SER A 35 21.83 -7.32 -5.49
CA SER A 35 23.24 -7.40 -5.06
C SER A 35 24.13 -6.30 -5.66
N GLU A 36 23.53 -5.30 -6.32
CA GLU A 36 24.27 -4.21 -6.96
C GLU A 36 24.47 -3.01 -6.04
N ASP A 37 25.53 -2.25 -6.33
CA ASP A 37 25.85 -0.96 -5.68
C ASP A 37 25.82 -0.95 -4.15
N GLY A 38 26.11 -2.10 -3.55
CA GLY A 38 26.24 -2.26 -2.10
C GLY A 38 24.91 -2.41 -1.37
N ARG A 39 23.80 -2.71 -2.05
CA ARG A 39 22.54 -3.07 -1.40
C ARG A 39 22.73 -4.26 -0.46
N GLY A 40 22.20 -4.14 0.77
CA GLY A 40 22.14 -5.23 1.74
C GLY A 40 21.00 -6.23 1.47
N VAL A 41 20.95 -7.28 2.27
CA VAL A 41 19.90 -8.31 2.17
C VAL A 41 18.68 -7.86 2.96
N SER A 42 17.47 -7.91 2.36
CA SER A 42 16.20 -7.69 3.07
C SER A 42 15.60 -8.98 3.61
N ILE A 43 14.59 -8.87 4.47
CA ILE A 43 13.76 -10.00 4.91
C ILE A 43 13.07 -10.72 3.75
N TRP A 44 12.72 -10.01 2.67
CA TRP A 44 12.12 -10.66 1.50
C TRP A 44 13.16 -11.45 0.70
N ASP A 45 14.39 -10.94 0.58
CA ASP A 45 15.48 -11.68 -0.09
C ASP A 45 15.74 -13.04 0.56
N THR A 46 15.59 -13.16 1.88
CA THR A 46 15.73 -14.44 2.58
C THR A 46 14.44 -15.27 2.53
N PHE A 47 13.28 -14.63 2.68
CA PHE A 47 11.97 -15.30 2.70
C PHE A 47 11.67 -16.03 1.40
N VAL A 48 11.88 -15.39 0.25
CA VAL A 48 11.59 -16.00 -1.07
C VAL A 48 12.46 -17.22 -1.38
N ARG A 49 13.58 -17.38 -0.66
CA ARG A 49 14.49 -18.54 -0.81
C ARG A 49 14.07 -19.74 0.03
N GLN A 50 13.12 -19.57 0.95
CA GLN A 50 12.60 -20.65 1.75
C GLN A 50 11.61 -21.49 0.92
N PRO A 51 11.71 -22.83 0.91
CA PRO A 51 10.81 -23.67 0.15
C PRO A 51 9.33 -23.46 0.52
N GLY A 52 8.48 -23.29 -0.49
CA GLY A 52 7.04 -23.20 -0.32
C GLY A 52 6.52 -21.88 0.27
N ARG A 53 7.35 -20.82 0.32
CA ARG A 53 6.91 -19.48 0.75
C ARG A 53 6.37 -18.59 -0.36
N VAL A 54 6.72 -18.89 -1.61
CA VAL A 54 6.25 -18.16 -2.79
C VAL A 54 5.77 -19.17 -3.82
N VAL A 55 4.69 -18.85 -4.53
CA VAL A 55 4.21 -19.65 -5.67
C VAL A 55 5.36 -19.91 -6.64
N ASN A 56 5.49 -21.17 -7.07
CA ASN A 56 6.56 -21.65 -7.97
C ASN A 56 8.01 -21.41 -7.49
N GLY A 57 8.23 -20.96 -6.24
CA GLY A 57 9.57 -20.60 -5.75
C GLY A 57 10.17 -19.38 -6.46
N GLU A 58 9.31 -18.48 -6.95
CA GLU A 58 9.73 -17.25 -7.63
C GLU A 58 10.40 -16.25 -6.67
N ASN A 59 11.14 -15.29 -7.24
CA ASN A 59 11.81 -14.24 -6.50
C ASN A 59 11.88 -12.92 -7.29
N ALA A 60 12.28 -11.84 -6.63
CA ALA A 60 12.40 -10.51 -7.20
C ALA A 60 13.86 -10.08 -7.45
N ASP A 61 14.77 -11.02 -7.72
CA ASP A 61 16.18 -10.69 -7.98
C ASP A 61 16.34 -9.74 -9.18
N THR A 62 15.54 -10.00 -10.23
CA THR A 62 15.40 -9.14 -11.41
C THR A 62 14.15 -8.26 -11.32
N ALA A 63 13.03 -8.77 -10.77
CA ALA A 63 11.74 -8.08 -10.79
C ALA A 63 11.37 -7.60 -12.20
N ILE A 64 11.03 -6.32 -12.34
CA ILE A 64 10.89 -5.66 -13.65
C ILE A 64 12.09 -4.80 -14.02
N ASP A 65 13.23 -5.01 -13.35
CA ASP A 65 14.50 -4.34 -13.68
C ASP A 65 14.40 -2.80 -13.61
N HIS A 66 13.51 -2.27 -12.75
CA HIS A 66 13.29 -0.82 -12.63
C HIS A 66 14.57 -0.09 -12.19
N TYR A 67 15.45 -0.74 -11.41
CA TYR A 67 16.73 -0.15 -11.00
C TYR A 67 17.55 0.36 -12.19
N HIS A 68 17.55 -0.39 -13.30
CA HIS A 68 18.23 -0.01 -14.53
C HIS A 68 17.34 0.78 -15.50
N ARG A 69 16.03 0.54 -15.46
CA ARG A 69 15.05 1.02 -16.46
C ARG A 69 14.17 2.18 -16.01
N TYR A 70 14.42 2.77 -14.84
CA TYR A 70 13.55 3.80 -14.29
C TYR A 70 13.27 4.97 -15.26
N ARG A 71 14.19 5.31 -16.17
CA ARG A 71 13.95 6.35 -17.19
C ARG A 71 12.88 5.96 -18.20
N GLU A 72 12.87 4.70 -18.65
CA GLU A 72 11.83 4.14 -19.54
C GLU A 72 10.47 4.14 -18.81
N ASP A 73 10.51 3.80 -17.53
CA ASP A 73 9.31 3.76 -16.70
C ASP A 73 8.76 5.18 -16.43
N VAL A 74 9.62 6.17 -16.17
CA VAL A 74 9.22 7.59 -16.03
C VAL A 74 8.73 8.17 -17.35
N GLU A 75 9.31 7.78 -18.48
CA GLU A 75 8.79 8.15 -19.80
C GLU A 75 7.38 7.59 -20.02
N THR A 76 7.12 6.35 -19.59
CA THR A 76 5.79 5.75 -19.61
C THR A 76 4.81 6.54 -18.74
N MET A 77 5.19 6.90 -17.51
CA MET A 77 4.37 7.73 -16.61
C MET A 77 4.00 9.07 -17.26
N ALA A 78 4.97 9.74 -17.88
CA ALA A 78 4.74 11.00 -18.58
C ALA A 78 3.81 10.84 -19.80
N GLY A 79 3.95 9.73 -20.54
CA GLY A 79 3.06 9.38 -21.66
C GLY A 79 1.61 9.12 -21.22
N LEU A 80 1.42 8.57 -20.02
CA LEU A 80 0.11 8.40 -19.39
C LEU A 80 -0.44 9.71 -18.77
N GLY A 81 0.39 10.75 -18.64
CA GLY A 81 0.01 12.03 -18.08
C GLY A 81 -0.15 12.02 -16.56
N LEU A 82 0.52 11.10 -15.84
CA LEU A 82 0.47 11.05 -14.38
C LEU A 82 0.96 12.38 -13.78
N GLY A 83 0.22 12.91 -12.80
CA GLY A 83 0.62 14.10 -12.06
C GLY A 83 1.51 13.79 -10.87
N ALA A 84 1.43 12.56 -10.34
CA ALA A 84 2.23 12.09 -9.22
C ALA A 84 2.64 10.62 -9.38
N TYR A 85 3.76 10.25 -8.77
CA TYR A 85 4.22 8.87 -8.69
C TYR A 85 4.58 8.53 -7.26
N ARG A 86 3.87 7.54 -6.70
CA ARG A 86 4.14 7.01 -5.38
C ARG A 86 5.08 5.82 -5.47
N PHE A 87 6.23 5.90 -4.83
CA PHE A 87 7.20 4.80 -4.79
C PHE A 87 7.80 4.65 -3.40
N SER A 88 8.38 3.49 -3.10
CA SER A 88 9.12 3.29 -1.86
C SER A 88 10.62 3.35 -2.05
N ILE A 89 11.33 3.71 -1.00
CA ILE A 89 12.79 3.66 -0.93
C ILE A 89 13.18 2.40 -0.18
N SER A 90 14.12 1.64 -0.76
CA SER A 90 14.59 0.40 -0.16
C SER A 90 15.56 0.69 0.97
N TRP A 91 15.16 0.38 2.20
CA TRP A 91 16.02 0.55 3.37
C TRP A 91 17.39 -0.13 3.19
N PRO A 92 17.51 -1.41 2.77
CA PRO A 92 18.81 -2.05 2.57
C PRO A 92 19.65 -1.45 1.43
N ARG A 93 19.09 -0.62 0.54
CA ARG A 93 19.92 0.18 -0.39
C ARG A 93 20.57 1.37 0.29
N ILE A 94 19.89 1.98 1.25
CA ILE A 94 20.35 3.17 1.97
C ILE A 94 21.24 2.79 3.15
N GLN A 95 20.84 1.82 3.96
CA GLN A 95 21.64 1.27 5.06
C GLN A 95 21.67 -0.26 4.91
N PRO A 96 22.73 -0.82 4.30
CA PRO A 96 22.80 -2.26 3.98
C PRO A 96 22.60 -3.17 5.18
N ASP A 97 23.15 -2.81 6.33
CA ASP A 97 23.00 -3.54 7.59
C ASP A 97 21.93 -2.90 8.51
N GLY A 98 21.10 -1.99 8.00
CA GLY A 98 20.04 -1.28 8.73
C GLY A 98 20.52 -0.25 9.76
N THR A 99 21.83 -0.01 9.86
CA THR A 99 22.42 0.99 10.75
C THR A 99 23.64 1.67 10.09
N GLY A 100 24.13 2.75 10.69
CA GLY A 100 25.33 3.45 10.22
C GLY A 100 25.04 4.51 9.15
N PRO A 101 26.07 5.01 8.44
CA PRO A 101 25.90 6.04 7.43
C PRO A 101 25.15 5.51 6.19
N ALA A 102 24.54 6.43 5.44
CA ALA A 102 23.90 6.08 4.17
C ALA A 102 24.93 5.62 3.13
N ASN A 103 24.59 4.56 2.38
CA ASN A 103 25.26 4.17 1.16
C ASN A 103 25.00 5.22 0.07
N ALA A 104 26.05 5.97 -0.29
CA ALA A 104 25.96 7.06 -1.24
C ALA A 104 25.40 6.63 -2.61
N LYS A 105 25.67 5.40 -3.06
CA LYS A 105 25.15 4.90 -4.33
C LYS A 105 23.64 4.60 -4.28
N GLY A 106 23.15 4.10 -3.16
CA GLY A 106 21.72 3.92 -2.93
C GLY A 106 20.99 5.25 -2.96
N ILE A 107 21.53 6.27 -2.27
CA ILE A 107 20.99 7.64 -2.32
C ILE A 107 21.02 8.21 -3.74
N ASP A 108 22.11 8.00 -4.49
CA ASP A 108 22.24 8.48 -5.87
C ASP A 108 21.16 7.91 -6.80
N PHE A 109 20.82 6.63 -6.68
CA PHE A 109 19.72 6.05 -7.46
C PHE A 109 18.40 6.78 -7.24
N TYR A 110 17.97 6.94 -5.99
CA TYR A 110 16.71 7.62 -5.69
C TYR A 110 16.75 9.11 -5.99
N SER A 111 17.90 9.78 -5.79
CA SER A 111 18.06 11.18 -6.19
C SER A 111 17.89 11.35 -7.70
N ARG A 112 18.48 10.47 -8.52
CA ARG A 112 18.31 10.51 -9.98
C ARG A 112 16.88 10.19 -10.41
N LEU A 113 16.20 9.26 -9.72
CA LEU A 113 14.78 8.98 -9.96
C LEU A 113 13.91 10.23 -9.67
N VAL A 114 14.13 10.88 -8.52
CA VAL A 114 13.44 12.13 -8.16
C VAL A 114 13.69 13.22 -9.21
N ASP A 115 14.94 13.40 -9.65
CA ASP A 115 15.27 14.39 -10.69
C ASP A 115 14.58 14.07 -12.02
N GLU A 116 14.55 12.80 -12.44
CA GLU A 116 13.88 12.39 -13.68
C GLU A 116 12.37 12.64 -13.60
N LEU A 117 11.71 12.28 -12.49
CA LEU A 117 10.28 12.55 -12.26
C LEU A 117 9.95 14.04 -12.35
N LEU A 118 10.71 14.87 -11.62
CA LEU A 118 10.50 16.32 -11.61
C LEU A 118 10.78 16.94 -12.98
N SER A 119 11.73 16.41 -13.75
CA SER A 119 12.00 16.86 -15.12
C SER A 119 10.82 16.66 -16.07
N ARG A 120 9.93 15.71 -15.74
CA ARG A 120 8.68 15.43 -16.48
C ARG A 120 7.45 16.05 -15.83
N GLY A 121 7.61 16.83 -14.76
CA GLY A 121 6.51 17.46 -14.03
C GLY A 121 5.68 16.47 -13.20
N ILE A 122 6.25 15.32 -12.84
CA ILE A 122 5.61 14.30 -12.01
C ILE A 122 6.06 14.53 -10.57
N ASP A 123 5.10 14.74 -9.67
CA ASP A 123 5.37 14.95 -8.25
C ASP A 123 5.77 13.64 -7.55
N PRO A 124 6.97 13.55 -6.93
CA PRO A 124 7.40 12.36 -6.22
C PRO A 124 6.71 12.24 -4.86
N TRP A 125 6.05 11.09 -4.63
CA TRP A 125 5.44 10.71 -3.36
C TRP A 125 6.22 9.54 -2.76
N VAL A 126 6.96 9.78 -1.68
CA VAL A 126 7.90 8.79 -1.15
C VAL A 126 7.29 8.00 0.00
N THR A 127 7.49 6.69 -0.02
CA THR A 127 7.23 5.77 1.10
C THR A 127 8.54 5.28 1.67
N LEU A 128 8.80 5.52 2.96
CA LEU A 128 10.09 5.15 3.57
C LEU A 128 10.23 3.65 3.82
N TYR A 129 9.16 2.97 4.21
CA TYR A 129 9.16 1.53 4.47
C TYR A 129 8.01 0.83 3.74
N HIS A 130 8.38 -0.08 2.85
CA HIS A 130 7.45 -0.97 2.16
C HIS A 130 7.98 -2.42 2.27
N TRP A 131 8.03 -2.89 3.52
CA TRP A 131 8.19 -4.29 3.93
C TRP A 131 9.57 -4.91 3.69
N ASP A 132 10.57 -4.16 3.27
CA ASP A 132 11.90 -4.67 2.92
C ASP A 132 12.95 -4.37 4.01
N LEU A 133 12.63 -4.73 5.26
CA LEU A 133 13.53 -4.56 6.42
C LEU A 133 14.89 -5.22 6.14
N PRO A 134 16.04 -4.56 6.43
CA PRO A 134 17.34 -5.20 6.39
C PRO A 134 17.37 -6.46 7.27
N GLN A 135 17.86 -7.57 6.73
CA GLN A 135 17.86 -8.87 7.40
C GLN A 135 18.62 -8.83 8.74
N SER A 136 19.68 -8.03 8.84
CA SER A 136 20.43 -7.83 10.08
C SER A 136 19.57 -7.29 11.22
N LEU A 137 18.55 -6.46 10.93
CA LEU A 137 17.60 -5.97 11.94
C LEU A 137 16.60 -7.05 12.34
N GLU A 138 16.15 -7.90 11.41
CA GLU A 138 15.34 -9.08 11.76
C GLU A 138 16.12 -10.08 12.61
N ASP A 139 17.39 -10.34 12.28
CA ASP A 139 18.26 -11.21 13.07
C ASP A 139 18.48 -10.66 14.50
N ALA A 140 18.41 -9.33 14.66
CA ALA A 140 18.43 -8.63 15.95
C ALA A 140 17.05 -8.51 16.63
N GLY A 141 16.02 -9.17 16.11
CA GLY A 141 14.69 -9.28 16.71
C GLY A 141 13.55 -8.69 15.87
N GLY A 142 13.85 -7.95 14.81
CA GLY A 142 12.87 -7.42 13.85
C GLY A 142 11.98 -6.32 14.42
N TRP A 143 10.81 -6.13 13.81
CA TRP A 143 9.79 -5.20 14.33
C TRP A 143 9.31 -5.49 15.75
N PRO A 144 9.28 -6.73 16.25
CA PRO A 144 9.02 -6.98 17.67
C PRO A 144 10.06 -6.34 18.61
N SER A 145 11.27 -6.06 18.13
CA SER A 145 12.28 -5.32 18.89
C SER A 145 12.05 -3.81 18.79
N ARG A 146 11.99 -3.14 19.94
CA ARG A 146 11.81 -1.68 20.02
C ARG A 146 12.94 -0.90 19.34
N ASP A 147 14.17 -1.42 19.37
CA ASP A 147 15.35 -0.76 18.76
C ASP A 147 15.13 -0.52 17.27
N THR A 148 14.41 -1.42 16.58
CA THR A 148 14.10 -1.30 15.14
C THR A 148 13.33 -0.02 14.83
N ALA A 149 12.43 0.43 15.72
CA ALA A 149 11.73 1.70 15.55
C ALA A 149 12.67 2.91 15.60
N GLN A 150 13.69 2.87 16.47
CA GLN A 150 14.71 3.90 16.54
C GLN A 150 15.62 3.88 15.31
N ARG A 151 16.00 2.68 14.83
CA ARG A 151 16.79 2.54 13.58
C ARG A 151 16.04 3.11 12.39
N PHE A 152 14.73 2.90 12.34
CA PHE A 152 13.90 3.44 11.28
C PHE A 152 13.88 4.97 11.30
N ALA A 153 13.86 5.60 12.47
CA ALA A 153 13.95 7.06 12.58
C ALA A 153 15.31 7.59 12.07
N ASP A 154 16.42 6.91 12.40
CA ASP A 154 17.75 7.27 11.90
C ASP A 154 17.81 7.16 10.36
N TYR A 155 17.26 6.07 9.81
CA TYR A 155 17.12 5.86 8.36
C TYR A 155 16.27 6.95 7.70
N ALA A 156 15.08 7.24 8.26
CA ALA A 156 14.17 8.24 7.75
C ALA A 156 14.83 9.63 7.70
N ALA A 157 15.58 9.98 8.73
CA ALA A 157 16.34 11.23 8.79
C ALA A 157 17.41 11.33 7.69
N LEU A 158 18.11 10.24 7.36
CA LEU A 158 19.11 10.21 6.28
C LEU A 158 18.47 10.38 4.91
N VAL A 159 17.36 9.70 4.65
CA VAL A 159 16.64 9.80 3.38
C VAL A 159 16.03 11.18 3.19
N HIS A 160 15.41 11.72 4.25
CA HIS A 160 14.80 13.05 4.21
C HIS A 160 15.84 14.17 4.09
N ASP A 161 17.01 14.06 4.71
CA ASP A 161 18.12 15.01 4.51
C ASP A 161 18.56 15.04 3.04
N ALA A 162 18.63 13.88 2.39
CA ALA A 162 19.12 13.76 1.01
C ALA A 162 18.11 14.20 -0.07
N LEU A 163 16.82 14.01 0.15
CA LEU A 163 15.78 14.19 -0.87
C LEU A 163 14.69 15.21 -0.49
N GLY A 164 14.62 15.62 0.78
CA GLY A 164 13.60 16.53 1.31
C GLY A 164 13.65 17.92 0.70
N ASP A 165 14.74 18.29 0.03
CA ASP A 165 14.86 19.53 -0.75
C ASP A 165 13.92 19.58 -1.97
N ARG A 166 13.58 18.41 -2.51
CA ARG A 166 12.79 18.24 -3.74
C ARG A 166 11.48 17.49 -3.52
N VAL A 167 11.45 16.55 -2.57
CA VAL A 167 10.27 15.72 -2.27
C VAL A 167 9.47 16.37 -1.13
N ARG A 168 8.18 16.62 -1.38
CA ARG A 168 7.28 17.25 -0.41
C ARG A 168 6.31 16.29 0.28
N ASN A 169 5.91 15.22 -0.40
CA ASN A 169 4.87 14.30 0.07
C ASN A 169 5.51 12.99 0.52
N TRP A 170 5.34 12.67 1.80
CA TRP A 170 5.98 11.52 2.44
C TRP A 170 4.96 10.66 3.17
N SER A 171 5.20 9.36 3.13
CA SER A 171 4.60 8.39 4.02
C SER A 171 5.70 7.56 4.67
N THR A 172 5.53 7.22 5.94
CA THR A 172 6.58 6.49 6.67
C THR A 172 6.48 4.99 6.41
N VAL A 173 5.40 4.35 6.86
CA VAL A 173 5.21 2.90 6.85
C VAL A 173 3.97 2.59 6.02
N ASN A 174 4.13 1.82 4.94
CA ASN A 174 3.00 1.27 4.19
C ASN A 174 2.39 0.08 4.92
N GLU A 175 1.07 0.12 5.16
CA GLU A 175 0.28 -1.01 5.66
C GLU A 175 0.94 -1.72 6.87
N PRO A 176 1.06 -1.04 8.01
CA PRO A 176 1.63 -1.64 9.22
C PRO A 176 0.87 -2.90 9.65
N TRP A 177 -0.42 -3.03 9.31
CA TRP A 177 -1.20 -4.25 9.50
C TRP A 177 -0.57 -5.44 8.76
N CYS A 178 -0.24 -5.28 7.47
CA CYS A 178 0.37 -6.34 6.66
C CYS A 178 1.74 -6.73 7.18
N ALA A 179 2.62 -5.74 7.42
CA ALA A 179 3.96 -5.99 7.94
C ALA A 179 3.95 -6.71 9.29
N ALA A 180 3.01 -6.37 10.19
CA ALA A 180 2.89 -6.99 11.49
C ALA A 180 2.20 -8.38 11.43
N PHE A 181 0.99 -8.45 10.90
CA PHE A 181 0.15 -9.63 11.03
C PHE A 181 0.41 -10.68 9.95
N LEU A 182 0.69 -10.28 8.71
CA LEU A 182 1.13 -11.23 7.70
C LEU A 182 2.58 -11.69 7.94
N GLY A 183 3.43 -10.80 8.44
CA GLY A 183 4.84 -11.08 8.70
C GLY A 183 5.11 -11.90 9.97
N TYR A 184 4.41 -11.58 11.07
CA TYR A 184 4.70 -12.14 12.40
C TYR A 184 3.55 -12.95 13.03
N ALA A 185 2.31 -12.94 12.51
CA ALA A 185 1.22 -13.79 13.03
C ALA A 185 0.89 -14.97 12.09
N SER A 186 0.54 -14.69 10.83
CA SER A 186 0.27 -15.77 9.86
C SER A 186 1.55 -16.37 9.26
N GLY A 187 2.60 -15.56 9.14
CA GLY A 187 3.83 -15.92 8.45
C GLY A 187 3.64 -16.13 6.94
N GLU A 188 2.60 -15.52 6.37
CA GLU A 188 2.34 -15.47 4.93
C GLU A 188 3.35 -14.57 4.22
N HIS A 189 3.74 -13.46 4.86
CA HIS A 189 4.75 -12.54 4.34
C HIS A 189 6.06 -12.66 5.13
N ALA A 190 7.14 -12.10 4.59
CA ALA A 190 8.41 -11.97 5.30
C ALA A 190 8.21 -11.23 6.65
N PRO A 191 8.88 -11.65 7.74
CA PRO A 191 9.89 -12.70 7.82
C PRO A 191 9.35 -14.14 7.95
N GLY A 192 8.02 -14.33 7.92
CA GLY A 192 7.40 -15.66 7.90
C GLY A 192 7.21 -16.28 9.29
N ARG A 193 7.13 -15.45 10.33
CA ARG A 193 6.98 -15.86 11.74
C ARG A 193 5.52 -16.08 12.09
N ARG A 194 5.27 -16.97 13.05
CA ARG A 194 3.92 -17.36 13.52
C ARG A 194 3.79 -17.18 15.03
N GLU A 195 3.92 -15.94 15.47
CA GLU A 195 4.07 -15.52 16.86
C GLU A 195 3.09 -14.36 17.19
N PRO A 196 1.81 -14.66 17.49
CA PRO A 196 0.76 -13.64 17.66
C PRO A 196 1.11 -12.49 18.62
N ALA A 197 1.71 -12.79 19.77
CA ALA A 197 2.14 -11.76 20.73
C ALA A 197 3.27 -10.87 20.18
N GLN A 198 4.16 -11.42 19.36
CA GLN A 198 5.21 -10.62 18.72
C GLN A 198 4.65 -9.80 17.55
N ALA A 199 3.59 -10.26 16.89
CA ALA A 199 2.89 -9.46 15.88
C ALA A 199 2.25 -8.20 16.49
N LEU A 200 1.66 -8.28 17.69
CA LEU A 200 1.15 -7.08 18.39
C LEU A 200 2.28 -6.10 18.74
N ARG A 201 3.44 -6.61 19.20
CA ARG A 201 4.64 -5.77 19.41
C ARG A 201 5.15 -5.14 18.13
N ALA A 202 5.18 -5.90 17.04
CA ALA A 202 5.55 -5.39 15.72
C ALA A 202 4.60 -4.28 15.27
N ALA A 203 3.28 -4.49 15.39
CA ALA A 203 2.28 -3.48 15.06
C ALA A 203 2.48 -2.18 15.86
N HIS A 204 2.72 -2.31 17.17
CA HIS A 204 3.01 -1.16 18.03
C HIS A 204 4.32 -0.45 17.63
N HIS A 205 5.40 -1.18 17.41
CA HIS A 205 6.69 -0.57 17.07
C HIS A 205 6.73 -0.01 15.64
N LEU A 206 5.95 -0.53 14.69
CA LEU A 206 5.76 0.09 13.37
C LEU A 206 5.08 1.45 13.50
N LEU A 207 4.05 1.56 14.36
CA LEU A 207 3.40 2.83 14.69
C LEU A 207 4.35 3.79 15.42
N LEU A 208 5.14 3.29 16.38
CA LEU A 208 6.15 4.09 17.07
C LEU A 208 7.23 4.60 16.10
N ALA A 209 7.69 3.74 15.19
CA ALA A 209 8.64 4.09 14.15
C ALA A 209 8.10 5.19 13.24
N HIS A 210 6.81 5.15 12.90
CA HIS A 210 6.14 6.24 12.20
C HIS A 210 6.26 7.56 12.98
N GLY A 211 5.88 7.60 14.26
CA GLY A 211 5.96 8.81 15.08
C GLY A 211 7.38 9.36 15.22
N LEU A 212 8.35 8.49 15.51
CA LEU A 212 9.76 8.87 15.62
C LEU A 212 10.33 9.41 14.29
N ALA A 213 9.94 8.84 13.16
CA ALA A 213 10.32 9.35 11.85
C ALA A 213 9.69 10.72 11.57
N VAL A 214 8.41 10.93 11.92
CA VAL A 214 7.74 12.24 11.81
C VAL A 214 8.51 13.30 12.60
N GLU A 215 8.88 13.02 13.85
CA GLU A 215 9.65 13.93 14.69
C GLU A 215 11.02 14.26 14.06
N ALA A 216 11.76 13.23 13.63
CA ALA A 216 13.08 13.39 13.04
C ALA A 216 13.06 14.21 11.74
N MET A 217 12.08 13.96 10.86
CA MET A 217 11.94 14.66 9.58
C MET A 217 11.52 16.12 9.78
N ARG A 218 10.56 16.38 10.68
CA ARG A 218 10.10 17.75 10.98
C ARG A 218 11.16 18.60 11.67
N ALA A 219 12.06 17.98 12.43
CA ALA A 219 13.23 18.67 12.98
C ALA A 219 14.20 19.18 11.91
N GLN A 220 14.23 18.55 10.72
CA GLN A 220 15.05 18.97 9.60
C GLN A 220 14.35 20.02 8.72
N ARG A 221 13.08 19.80 8.37
CA ARG A 221 12.30 20.71 7.51
C ARG A 221 10.83 20.76 7.94
N SER A 222 10.28 21.96 8.06
CA SER A 222 8.91 22.19 8.53
C SER A 222 7.86 22.21 7.42
N ASP A 223 8.27 22.29 6.15
CA ASP A 223 7.38 22.38 4.97
C ASP A 223 7.06 21.01 4.34
N THR A 224 7.57 19.93 4.93
CA THR A 224 7.32 18.55 4.52
C THR A 224 5.92 18.08 4.95
N ARG A 225 5.14 17.55 4.01
CA ARG A 225 3.87 16.87 4.31
C ARG A 225 4.11 15.40 4.61
N ILE A 226 3.67 14.93 5.77
CA ILE A 226 3.86 13.55 6.22
C ILE A 226 2.50 12.92 6.53
N GLY A 227 2.27 11.72 5.99
CA GLY A 227 1.08 10.94 6.25
C GLY A 227 1.34 9.52 6.79
N GLY A 228 0.38 9.01 7.54
CA GLY A 228 0.26 7.58 7.85
C GLY A 228 -0.38 6.84 6.69
N CYS A 229 0.05 5.61 6.41
CA CYS A 229 -0.46 4.81 5.28
C CYS A 229 -1.02 3.47 5.79
N VAL A 230 -2.33 3.28 5.64
CA VAL A 230 -3.07 2.15 6.22
C VAL A 230 -3.95 1.46 5.17
N ASN A 231 -4.02 0.13 5.24
CA ASN A 231 -5.00 -0.65 4.51
C ASN A 231 -6.28 -0.81 5.32
N LEU A 232 -7.39 -0.36 4.76
CA LEU A 232 -8.69 -0.33 5.43
C LEU A 232 -9.72 -1.11 4.63
N TYR A 233 -10.66 -1.74 5.34
CA TYR A 233 -11.73 -2.53 4.74
C TYR A 233 -13.07 -2.18 5.37
N ALA A 234 -14.10 -2.08 4.53
CA ALA A 234 -15.48 -2.11 5.03
C ALA A 234 -15.77 -3.51 5.56
N ILE A 235 -16.29 -3.60 6.79
CA ILE A 235 -16.54 -4.87 7.47
C ILE A 235 -18.04 -5.05 7.65
N SER A 236 -18.58 -6.15 7.13
CA SER A 236 -19.99 -6.52 7.29
C SER A 236 -20.13 -7.83 8.06
N PRO A 237 -21.07 -7.93 9.01
CA PRO A 237 -21.44 -9.21 9.57
C PRO A 237 -22.20 -10.05 8.52
N GLU A 238 -22.06 -11.37 8.54
CA GLU A 238 -22.82 -12.29 7.69
C GLU A 238 -24.34 -12.22 7.99
N SER A 239 -24.70 -11.98 9.25
CA SER A 239 -26.09 -11.82 9.70
C SER A 239 -26.20 -10.93 10.94
N GLU A 240 -27.42 -10.64 11.39
CA GLU A 240 -27.65 -9.87 12.62
C GLU A 240 -27.52 -10.70 13.91
N SER A 241 -26.94 -11.90 13.85
CA SER A 241 -26.69 -12.71 15.05
C SER A 241 -25.61 -12.07 15.94
N GLU A 242 -25.69 -12.24 17.26
CA GLU A 242 -24.70 -11.70 18.20
C GLU A 242 -23.27 -12.15 17.87
N ALA A 243 -23.10 -13.39 17.41
CA ALA A 243 -21.80 -13.93 17.03
C ALA A 243 -21.21 -13.21 15.79
N ASP A 244 -22.02 -12.93 14.77
CA ASP A 244 -21.56 -12.27 13.56
C ASP A 244 -21.31 -10.77 13.79
N LEU A 245 -22.11 -10.13 14.65
CA LEU A 245 -21.90 -8.75 15.09
C LEU A 245 -20.60 -8.60 15.89
N ASP A 246 -20.32 -9.53 16.82
CA ASP A 246 -19.05 -9.54 17.55
C ASP A 246 -17.86 -9.82 16.62
N ALA A 247 -18.00 -10.74 15.67
CA ALA A 247 -16.99 -10.98 14.64
C ALA A 247 -16.68 -9.71 13.83
N ALA A 248 -17.71 -8.99 13.37
CA ALA A 248 -17.53 -7.72 12.66
C ALA A 248 -16.83 -6.66 13.53
N ARG A 249 -17.23 -6.55 14.81
CA ARG A 249 -16.57 -5.65 15.78
C ARG A 249 -15.09 -5.98 15.96
N ARG A 250 -14.75 -7.26 16.14
CA ARG A 250 -13.38 -7.76 16.33
C ARG A 250 -12.50 -7.44 15.12
N ILE A 251 -12.98 -7.76 13.92
CA ILE A 251 -12.23 -7.55 12.68
C ILE A 251 -12.09 -6.05 12.37
N ASP A 252 -13.14 -5.25 12.53
CA ASP A 252 -13.01 -3.78 12.39
C ASP A 252 -12.05 -3.19 13.43
N GLY A 253 -12.09 -3.70 14.66
CA GLY A 253 -11.18 -3.37 15.74
C GLY A 253 -9.71 -3.60 15.36
N LEU A 254 -9.39 -4.81 14.91
CA LEU A 254 -8.02 -5.23 14.59
C LEU A 254 -7.50 -4.68 13.25
N GLN A 255 -8.34 -4.66 12.21
CA GLN A 255 -7.98 -4.19 10.87
C GLN A 255 -7.87 -2.66 10.81
N ASN A 256 -8.88 -1.96 11.32
CA ASN A 256 -9.04 -0.53 11.09
C ASN A 256 -8.68 0.28 12.34
N ARG A 257 -9.46 0.11 13.42
CA ARG A 257 -9.43 1.00 14.59
C ARG A 257 -8.11 0.93 15.38
N PHE A 258 -7.48 -0.24 15.45
CA PHE A 258 -6.19 -0.40 16.15
C PHE A 258 -5.13 0.57 15.63
N PHE A 259 -5.08 0.78 14.32
CA PHE A 259 -4.12 1.69 13.67
C PHE A 259 -4.64 3.13 13.62
N LEU A 260 -5.91 3.32 13.25
CA LEU A 260 -6.52 4.64 13.13
C LEU A 260 -6.57 5.39 14.46
N ASP A 261 -7.05 4.75 15.53
CA ASP A 261 -7.17 5.39 16.84
C ASP A 261 -5.77 5.70 17.42
N ALA A 262 -4.77 4.83 17.19
CA ALA A 262 -3.41 5.10 17.62
C ALA A 262 -2.81 6.33 16.92
N LEU A 263 -2.92 6.39 15.59
CA LEU A 263 -2.37 7.50 14.79
C LEU A 263 -3.11 8.82 15.00
N LEU A 264 -4.43 8.78 15.16
CA LEU A 264 -5.27 9.99 15.03
C LEU A 264 -5.96 10.40 16.35
N LYS A 265 -5.96 9.53 17.37
CA LYS A 265 -6.53 9.82 18.70
C LYS A 265 -5.52 9.63 19.84
N GLY A 266 -4.34 9.06 19.58
CA GLY A 266 -3.35 8.76 20.61
C GLY A 266 -3.84 7.71 21.62
N ALA A 267 -4.65 6.76 21.18
CA ALA A 267 -5.18 5.70 22.04
C ALA A 267 -5.45 4.41 21.28
N TYR A 268 -5.30 3.27 21.95
CA TYR A 268 -5.83 2.00 21.43
C TYR A 268 -7.28 1.80 21.87
N PRO A 269 -8.14 1.18 21.04
CA PRO A 269 -9.51 0.89 21.43
C PRO A 269 -9.58 -0.10 22.60
N ALA A 270 -10.34 0.23 23.65
CA ALA A 270 -10.38 -0.56 24.88
C ALA A 270 -10.95 -1.97 24.66
N ASP A 271 -11.96 -2.12 23.80
CA ASP A 271 -12.54 -3.42 23.43
C ASP A 271 -11.53 -4.30 22.68
N VAL A 272 -10.67 -3.70 21.85
CA VAL A 272 -9.62 -4.43 21.14
C VAL A 272 -8.52 -4.89 22.09
N LEU A 273 -8.15 -4.06 23.08
CA LEU A 273 -7.19 -4.47 24.12
C LEU A 273 -7.74 -5.59 25.00
N GLU A 274 -9.04 -5.56 25.33
CA GLU A 274 -9.71 -6.64 26.06
C GLU A 274 -9.65 -7.97 25.29
N ASP A 275 -9.88 -7.92 23.96
CA ASP A 275 -9.82 -9.09 23.09
C ASP A 275 -8.41 -9.73 23.03
N PHE A 276 -7.34 -8.95 23.20
CA PHE A 276 -5.97 -9.48 23.26
C PHE A 276 -5.62 -10.11 24.62
N GLY A 277 -6.38 -9.81 25.66
CA GLY A 277 -6.14 -10.27 27.02
C GLY A 277 -4.71 -10.01 27.49
N ALA A 278 -4.01 -11.06 27.94
CA ALA A 278 -2.64 -10.95 28.45
C ALA A 278 -1.60 -10.52 27.39
N MET A 279 -1.94 -10.55 26.10
CA MET A 279 -1.03 -10.10 25.03
C MET A 279 -1.05 -8.58 24.83
N ALA A 280 -1.94 -7.84 25.50
CA ALA A 280 -2.03 -6.38 25.42
C ALA A 280 -0.86 -5.62 26.08
N ASP A 281 0.18 -6.31 26.56
CA ASP A 281 1.38 -5.75 27.19
C ASP A 281 2.51 -5.54 26.17
N PHE A 282 2.35 -4.51 25.33
CA PHE A 282 3.30 -4.15 24.26
C PHE A 282 3.69 -2.67 24.20
N ALA A 283 2.92 -1.77 24.82
CA ALA A 283 3.15 -0.33 24.77
C ALA A 283 3.82 0.19 26.05
N GLN A 284 4.64 1.24 25.93
CA GLN A 284 5.23 1.94 27.07
C GLN A 284 4.62 3.34 27.23
N ASP A 285 4.74 3.90 28.43
CA ASP A 285 4.30 5.26 28.73
C ASP A 285 4.96 6.28 27.77
N GLY A 286 4.14 7.14 27.16
CA GLY A 286 4.58 8.17 26.21
C GLY A 286 4.63 7.71 24.75
N ASP A 287 4.52 6.42 24.44
CA ASP A 287 4.58 5.94 23.05
C ASP A 287 3.43 6.48 22.21
N LEU A 288 2.22 6.51 22.77
CA LEU A 288 1.03 6.99 22.05
C LEU A 288 1.08 8.49 21.74
N ASP A 289 1.79 9.29 22.55
CA ASP A 289 2.00 10.71 22.26
C ASP A 289 2.93 10.88 21.04
N VAL A 290 3.96 10.03 20.92
CA VAL A 290 4.86 10.00 19.76
C VAL A 290 4.13 9.50 18.52
N ILE A 291 3.37 8.39 18.65
CA ILE A 291 2.62 7.77 17.55
C ILE A 291 1.60 8.75 16.95
N SER A 292 0.94 9.54 17.80
CA SER A 292 -0.11 10.48 17.38
C SER A 292 0.40 11.88 17.03
N ALA A 293 1.68 12.00 16.69
CA ALA A 293 2.22 13.22 16.10
C ALA A 293 1.31 13.70 14.94
N PRO A 294 0.91 14.98 14.88
CA PRO A 294 -0.09 15.45 13.93
C PRO A 294 0.25 15.09 12.48
N LEU A 295 -0.71 14.65 11.67
CA LEU A 295 -0.47 14.25 10.28
C LEU A 295 -1.04 15.27 9.29
N ASP A 296 -0.37 15.39 8.14
CA ASP A 296 -0.76 16.30 7.06
C ASP A 296 -1.74 15.65 6.06
N MET A 297 -1.81 14.31 6.08
CA MET A 297 -2.69 13.48 5.27
C MET A 297 -2.77 12.05 5.81
N LEU A 298 -3.84 11.33 5.49
CA LEU A 298 -3.98 9.90 5.70
C LEU A 298 -4.05 9.20 4.34
N LEU A 299 -3.09 8.33 4.10
CA LEU A 299 -2.99 7.51 2.90
C LEU A 299 -3.75 6.21 3.14
N ILE A 300 -4.69 5.90 2.24
CA ILE A 300 -5.62 4.77 2.35
C ILE A 300 -5.37 3.80 1.20
N ASN A 301 -5.09 2.56 1.55
CA ASN A 301 -5.09 1.44 0.63
C ASN A 301 -6.44 0.71 0.77
N TYR A 302 -7.18 0.57 -0.33
CA TYR A 302 -8.48 -0.09 -0.35
C TYR A 302 -8.59 -0.99 -1.57
N TYR A 303 -9.09 -2.20 -1.38
CA TYR A 303 -9.21 -3.18 -2.45
C TYR A 303 -10.53 -3.95 -2.46
N SER A 304 -11.13 -4.16 -1.29
CA SER A 304 -12.27 -5.05 -1.10
C SER A 304 -13.04 -4.68 0.15
N ARG A 305 -14.17 -5.35 0.36
CA ARG A 305 -14.83 -5.48 1.66
C ARG A 305 -14.50 -6.83 2.31
N PHE A 306 -14.77 -6.96 3.59
CA PHE A 306 -14.85 -8.25 4.28
C PHE A 306 -16.27 -8.51 4.79
N THR A 307 -16.79 -9.71 4.52
CA THR A 307 -17.99 -10.24 5.16
C THR A 307 -17.58 -11.35 6.14
N VAL A 308 -17.97 -11.24 7.41
CA VAL A 308 -17.43 -12.08 8.48
C VAL A 308 -18.51 -12.79 9.30
N SER A 309 -18.18 -13.97 9.80
CA SER A 309 -19.07 -14.82 10.59
C SER A 309 -18.37 -15.28 11.88
N GLY A 310 -19.08 -15.21 13.00
CA GLY A 310 -18.62 -15.72 14.30
C GLY A 310 -19.09 -17.15 14.58
N LYS A 311 -19.79 -17.78 13.63
CA LYS A 311 -20.34 -19.13 13.80
C LYS A 311 -19.23 -20.19 13.75
N PRO A 312 -19.33 -21.25 14.58
CA PRO A 312 -18.38 -22.36 14.53
C PRO A 312 -18.32 -23.04 13.15
N GLY A 313 -17.12 -23.40 12.69
CA GLY A 313 -16.92 -24.24 11.51
C GLY A 313 -17.00 -23.53 10.16
N GLY A 314 -16.97 -22.20 10.13
CA GLY A 314 -16.81 -21.43 8.89
C GLY A 314 -15.39 -21.52 8.31
N ALA A 315 -15.24 -21.05 7.06
CA ALA A 315 -13.94 -21.02 6.38
C ALA A 315 -13.03 -19.93 6.97
N ALA A 316 -11.76 -20.28 7.23
CA ALA A 316 -10.76 -19.34 7.72
C ALA A 316 -10.16 -18.54 6.55
N SER A 317 -10.08 -17.21 6.75
CA SER A 317 -9.45 -16.17 5.91
C SER A 317 -10.27 -15.55 4.76
N ALA A 318 -10.17 -14.21 4.66
CA ALA A 318 -10.80 -13.35 3.66
C ALA A 318 -10.21 -13.53 2.25
N ALA A 319 -8.96 -13.98 2.20
CA ALA A 319 -8.23 -14.34 1.00
C ALA A 319 -7.46 -15.62 1.32
N ALA A 320 -7.53 -16.62 0.43
CA ALA A 320 -6.70 -17.80 0.58
C ALA A 320 -5.24 -17.39 0.39
N ALA A 321 -4.40 -17.53 1.42
CA ALA A 321 -2.96 -17.39 1.25
C ALA A 321 -2.49 -18.36 0.14
N PRO A 322 -1.55 -17.96 -0.73
CA PRO A 322 -1.07 -18.84 -1.81
C PRO A 322 -0.28 -20.05 -1.31
N THR A 323 0.17 -20.00 -0.05
CA THR A 323 1.05 -20.97 0.59
C THR A 323 0.60 -21.24 2.03
N ASP A 324 1.21 -22.23 2.69
CA ASP A 324 0.91 -22.55 4.09
C ASP A 324 1.10 -21.32 5.00
N SER A 325 0.05 -20.96 5.75
CA SER A 325 0.01 -19.79 6.63
C SER A 325 -0.88 -20.05 7.85
N GLY A 326 -0.59 -19.31 8.94
CA GLY A 326 -1.44 -19.25 10.13
C GLY A 326 -2.52 -18.18 10.01
N SER A 327 -3.28 -17.93 11.09
CA SER A 327 -4.22 -16.81 11.13
C SER A 327 -3.49 -15.48 11.37
N PRO A 328 -3.76 -14.41 10.61
CA PRO A 328 -3.30 -13.07 10.95
C PRO A 328 -4.20 -12.36 11.99
N TRP A 329 -5.35 -12.96 12.35
CA TRP A 329 -6.38 -12.34 13.18
C TRP A 329 -6.18 -12.65 14.66
N VAL A 330 -5.14 -12.04 15.25
CA VAL A 330 -4.75 -12.26 16.66
C VAL A 330 -5.90 -11.97 17.62
N GLY A 331 -6.27 -12.94 18.47
CA GLY A 331 -7.39 -12.82 19.41
C GLY A 331 -8.77 -12.98 18.75
N SER A 332 -8.81 -13.30 17.46
CA SER A 332 -10.02 -13.45 16.64
C SER A 332 -9.89 -14.62 15.66
N GLU A 333 -9.09 -15.63 15.99
CA GLU A 333 -8.77 -16.76 15.10
C GLU A 333 -9.97 -17.65 14.77
N HIS A 334 -11.05 -17.52 15.54
CA HIS A 334 -12.31 -18.21 15.33
C HIS A 334 -13.23 -17.52 14.30
N VAL A 335 -12.94 -16.26 13.94
CA VAL A 335 -13.75 -15.51 12.97
C VAL A 335 -13.50 -16.06 11.57
N SER A 336 -14.59 -16.37 10.89
CA SER A 336 -14.59 -16.83 9.52
C SER A 336 -14.87 -15.68 8.56
N PHE A 337 -14.30 -15.76 7.37
CA PHE A 337 -14.58 -14.80 6.29
C PHE A 337 -15.35 -15.53 5.20
N VAL A 338 -16.46 -14.94 4.79
CA VAL A 338 -17.41 -15.55 3.88
C VAL A 338 -17.61 -14.65 2.67
N GLN A 339 -17.96 -15.25 1.53
CA GLN A 339 -18.31 -14.48 0.34
C GLN A 339 -19.72 -13.89 0.50
N GLY A 340 -19.86 -12.59 0.27
CA GLY A 340 -21.13 -11.89 0.19
C GLY A 340 -21.86 -12.09 -1.14
N GLY A 341 -21.27 -12.83 -2.08
CA GLY A 341 -21.85 -13.17 -3.39
C GLY A 341 -21.52 -12.15 -4.48
N ARG A 342 -20.46 -11.36 -4.30
CA ARG A 342 -20.02 -10.34 -5.28
C ARG A 342 -19.05 -10.96 -6.30
N PRO A 343 -18.88 -10.33 -7.48
CA PRO A 343 -17.78 -10.67 -8.39
C PRO A 343 -16.44 -10.57 -7.66
N VAL A 344 -15.48 -11.40 -8.04
CA VAL A 344 -14.15 -11.43 -7.43
C VAL A 344 -13.06 -11.15 -8.46
N THR A 345 -11.96 -10.57 -8.00
CA THR A 345 -10.73 -10.40 -8.77
C THR A 345 -9.96 -11.73 -8.91
N ALA A 346 -8.85 -11.75 -9.64
CA ALA A 346 -7.96 -12.90 -9.68
C ALA A 346 -7.31 -13.23 -8.32
N MET A 347 -7.33 -12.31 -7.34
CA MET A 347 -6.94 -12.59 -5.95
C MET A 347 -8.02 -13.34 -5.16
N GLY A 348 -9.24 -13.46 -5.72
CA GLY A 348 -10.41 -13.94 -4.99
C GLY A 348 -11.05 -12.88 -4.10
N TRP A 349 -10.64 -11.61 -4.21
CA TRP A 349 -11.18 -10.50 -3.42
C TRP A 349 -12.48 -9.98 -4.02
N GLU A 350 -13.49 -9.74 -3.19
CA GLU A 350 -14.78 -9.21 -3.64
C GLU A 350 -14.64 -7.78 -4.16
N ILE A 351 -15.20 -7.53 -5.33
CA ILE A 351 -15.25 -6.20 -5.93
C ILE A 351 -16.42 -5.45 -5.28
N ASP A 352 -16.10 -4.44 -4.48
CA ASP A 352 -17.09 -3.61 -3.77
C ASP A 352 -16.60 -2.16 -3.63
N ASP A 353 -17.02 -1.31 -4.56
CA ASP A 353 -16.78 0.13 -4.47
C ASP A 353 -17.65 0.78 -3.37
N SER A 354 -18.82 0.22 -3.06
CA SER A 354 -19.70 0.77 -2.01
C SER A 354 -19.05 0.80 -0.62
N GLY A 355 -18.21 -0.20 -0.29
CA GLY A 355 -17.43 -0.22 0.94
C GLY A 355 -16.37 0.89 1.00
N LEU A 356 -15.82 1.32 -0.14
CA LEU A 356 -14.91 2.47 -0.17
C LEU A 356 -15.65 3.76 0.21
N TYR A 357 -16.86 3.95 -0.30
CA TYR A 357 -17.70 5.09 0.06
C TYR A 357 -18.00 5.11 1.56
N GLU A 358 -18.41 3.97 2.12
CA GLU A 358 -18.68 3.79 3.55
C GLU A 358 -17.45 4.20 4.40
N LEU A 359 -16.27 3.70 4.05
CA LEU A 359 -15.03 4.02 4.75
C LEU A 359 -14.69 5.51 4.65
N LEU A 360 -14.73 6.11 3.46
CA LEU A 360 -14.39 7.51 3.26
C LEU A 360 -15.30 8.45 4.08
N VAL A 361 -16.61 8.19 4.07
CA VAL A 361 -17.57 8.97 4.87
C VAL A 361 -17.36 8.72 6.36
N ARG A 362 -17.09 7.47 6.78
CA ARG A 362 -16.77 7.15 8.17
C ARG A 362 -15.53 7.90 8.65
N LEU A 363 -14.46 7.89 7.86
CA LEU A 363 -13.20 8.56 8.19
C LEU A 363 -13.40 10.07 8.32
N ALA A 364 -14.09 10.70 7.37
CA ALA A 364 -14.39 12.13 7.43
C ALA A 364 -15.23 12.51 8.67
N ARG A 365 -16.07 11.61 9.17
CA ARG A 365 -16.87 11.80 10.38
C ARG A 365 -16.07 11.58 11.67
N GLU A 366 -15.31 10.50 11.74
CA GLU A 366 -14.64 10.04 12.97
C GLU A 366 -13.25 10.67 13.17
N TYR A 367 -12.61 11.11 12.09
CA TYR A 367 -11.26 11.69 12.06
C TYR A 367 -11.20 12.95 11.16
N PRO A 368 -12.03 13.98 11.41
CA PRO A 368 -12.26 15.08 10.47
C PRO A 368 -11.07 16.01 10.23
N ALA A 369 -9.98 15.87 10.99
CA ALA A 369 -8.85 16.81 10.97
C ALA A 369 -7.83 16.53 9.86
N VAL A 370 -7.89 15.38 9.19
CA VAL A 370 -6.83 14.92 8.29
C VAL A 370 -7.39 14.71 6.88
N PRO A 371 -6.82 15.36 5.85
CA PRO A 371 -7.16 15.08 4.46
C PRO A 371 -6.87 13.63 4.07
N LEU A 372 -7.65 13.09 3.15
CA LEU A 372 -7.56 11.70 2.72
C LEU A 372 -6.94 11.61 1.32
N VAL A 373 -6.19 10.53 1.07
CA VAL A 373 -5.65 10.18 -0.24
C VAL A 373 -5.82 8.68 -0.45
N ILE A 374 -6.39 8.26 -1.58
CA ILE A 374 -6.33 6.83 -1.97
C ILE A 374 -4.92 6.58 -2.50
N SER A 375 -4.06 5.96 -1.69
CA SER A 375 -2.66 5.70 -2.02
C SER A 375 -2.45 4.41 -2.79
N GLU A 376 -3.41 3.49 -2.68
CA GLU A 376 -3.48 2.28 -3.50
C GLU A 376 -4.94 1.86 -3.68
N ASN A 377 -5.36 1.73 -4.94
CA ASN A 377 -6.56 1.01 -5.34
C ASN A 377 -6.36 0.41 -6.73
N GLY A 378 -6.76 -0.85 -6.90
CA GLY A 378 -6.64 -1.57 -8.16
C GLY A 378 -7.03 -3.03 -8.02
N ALA A 379 -6.86 -3.80 -9.08
CA ALA A 379 -7.29 -5.19 -9.11
C ALA A 379 -6.38 -6.06 -9.98
N ALA A 380 -6.12 -7.27 -9.51
CA ALA A 380 -5.53 -8.31 -10.33
C ALA A 380 -6.58 -8.98 -11.21
N PHE A 381 -6.27 -9.10 -12.50
CA PHE A 381 -7.02 -9.88 -13.48
C PHE A 381 -6.05 -10.62 -14.38
N ASP A 382 -6.54 -11.67 -15.04
CA ASP A 382 -5.79 -12.37 -16.06
C ASP A 382 -5.79 -11.54 -17.34
N ASP A 383 -4.63 -11.01 -17.72
CA ASP A 383 -4.50 -10.12 -18.88
C ASP A 383 -4.47 -10.91 -20.20
N VAL A 384 -5.14 -10.39 -21.24
CA VAL A 384 -5.16 -11.01 -22.57
C VAL A 384 -4.37 -10.18 -23.58
N MET A 385 -3.22 -10.70 -24.01
CA MET A 385 -2.46 -10.14 -25.14
C MET A 385 -3.14 -10.51 -26.46
N THR A 386 -3.41 -9.52 -27.30
CA THR A 386 -4.02 -9.69 -28.62
C THR A 386 -2.97 -9.83 -29.72
N GLY A 387 -3.38 -10.32 -30.91
CA GLY A 387 -2.47 -10.57 -32.03
C GLY A 387 -1.80 -9.32 -32.63
N ASP A 388 -2.26 -8.13 -32.29
CA ASP A 388 -1.68 -6.82 -32.65
C ASP A 388 -0.80 -6.22 -31.53
N GLY A 389 -0.57 -6.96 -30.43
CA GLY A 389 0.34 -6.56 -29.35
C GLY A 389 -0.29 -5.62 -28.30
N THR A 390 -1.63 -5.49 -28.27
CA THR A 390 -2.34 -4.77 -27.21
C THR A 390 -2.70 -5.72 -26.06
N VAL A 391 -2.87 -5.18 -24.85
CA VAL A 391 -3.30 -5.96 -23.69
C VAL A 391 -4.68 -5.49 -23.26
N ARG A 392 -5.67 -6.37 -23.42
CA ARG A 392 -7.07 -6.09 -23.06
C ARG A 392 -7.35 -6.53 -21.62
N ASP A 393 -7.83 -5.58 -20.84
CA ASP A 393 -8.11 -5.73 -19.41
C ASP A 393 -9.31 -4.89 -18.96
N TYR A 394 -10.44 -5.02 -19.68
CA TYR A 394 -11.63 -4.22 -19.41
C TYR A 394 -12.16 -4.37 -17.99
N GLU A 395 -12.00 -5.54 -17.35
CA GLU A 395 -12.39 -5.72 -15.95
C GLU A 395 -11.59 -4.82 -15.00
N ARG A 396 -10.30 -4.59 -15.28
CA ARG A 396 -9.46 -3.66 -14.50
C ARG A 396 -9.90 -2.22 -14.71
N ARG A 397 -10.18 -1.84 -15.96
CA ARG A 397 -10.75 -0.53 -16.30
C ARG A 397 -12.06 -0.30 -15.53
N ASP A 398 -12.98 -1.26 -15.57
CA ASP A 398 -14.30 -1.13 -14.96
C ASP A 398 -14.22 -1.08 -13.43
N TYR A 399 -13.32 -1.86 -12.83
CA TYR A 399 -12.99 -1.77 -11.41
C TYR A 399 -12.53 -0.35 -11.02
N ILE A 400 -11.52 0.19 -11.70
CA ILE A 400 -10.97 1.52 -11.37
C ILE A 400 -12.02 2.61 -11.63
N ALA A 401 -12.79 2.50 -12.71
CA ALA A 401 -13.87 3.43 -13.02
C ALA A 401 -14.93 3.49 -11.91
N ALA A 402 -15.39 2.33 -11.42
CA ALA A 402 -16.37 2.27 -10.33
C ALA A 402 -15.84 2.92 -9.05
N HIS A 403 -14.59 2.61 -8.66
CA HIS A 403 -13.99 3.17 -7.44
C HIS A 403 -13.73 4.69 -7.57
N LEU A 404 -13.35 5.19 -8.75
CA LEU A 404 -13.23 6.63 -8.99
C LEU A 404 -14.60 7.34 -8.92
N ARG A 405 -15.68 6.74 -9.44
CA ARG A 405 -17.04 7.31 -9.27
C ARG A 405 -17.42 7.40 -7.80
N THR A 406 -17.09 6.37 -7.02
CA THR A 406 -17.28 6.39 -5.57
C THR A 406 -16.45 7.48 -4.89
N CYS A 407 -15.18 7.66 -5.28
CA CYS A 407 -14.33 8.75 -4.78
C CYS A 407 -14.96 10.12 -5.09
N HIS A 408 -15.47 10.32 -6.30
CA HIS A 408 -16.18 11.55 -6.68
C HIS A 408 -17.42 11.77 -5.80
N ALA A 409 -18.26 10.75 -5.63
CA ALA A 409 -19.44 10.84 -4.78
C ALA A 409 -19.09 11.18 -3.31
N ALA A 410 -17.98 10.64 -2.79
CA ALA A 410 -17.49 10.99 -1.46
C ALA A 410 -17.05 12.46 -1.37
N ILE A 411 -16.37 12.98 -2.40
CA ILE A 411 -16.01 14.41 -2.49
C ILE A 411 -17.28 15.28 -2.51
N GLU A 412 -18.30 14.91 -3.30
CA GLU A 412 -19.58 15.62 -3.33
C GLU A 412 -20.31 15.59 -1.97
N ALA A 413 -20.10 14.52 -1.18
CA ALA A 413 -20.59 14.40 0.19
C ALA A 413 -19.75 15.18 1.23
N GLY A 414 -18.70 15.88 0.80
CA GLY A 414 -17.86 16.71 1.66
C GLY A 414 -16.64 16.01 2.27
N VAL A 415 -16.30 14.81 1.81
CA VAL A 415 -15.05 14.13 2.22
C VAL A 415 -13.84 14.90 1.66
N PRO A 416 -12.83 15.25 2.48
CA PRO A 416 -11.64 15.96 2.02
C PRO A 416 -10.65 15.01 1.32
N LEU A 417 -11.07 14.43 0.19
CA LEU A 417 -10.27 13.52 -0.60
C LEU A 417 -9.46 14.28 -1.67
N GLU A 418 -8.13 14.21 -1.57
CA GLU A 418 -7.22 15.04 -2.37
C GLU A 418 -6.63 14.33 -3.60
N GLY A 419 -6.62 12.99 -3.62
CA GLY A 419 -5.97 12.26 -4.69
C GLY A 419 -6.25 10.77 -4.74
N TYR A 420 -5.85 10.17 -5.87
CA TYR A 420 -6.00 8.76 -6.19
C TYR A 420 -4.76 8.21 -6.89
N PHE A 421 -4.25 7.10 -6.39
CA PHE A 421 -3.12 6.36 -6.92
C PHE A 421 -3.55 4.94 -7.31
N ALA A 422 -3.44 4.64 -8.60
CA ALA A 422 -3.69 3.29 -9.10
C ALA A 422 -2.60 2.32 -8.61
N TRP A 423 -3.01 1.23 -7.97
CA TRP A 423 -2.13 0.10 -7.70
C TRP A 423 -2.28 -0.94 -8.82
N SER A 424 -1.27 -1.16 -9.66
CA SER A 424 0.06 -0.54 -9.68
C SER A 424 0.33 0.14 -11.03
N LEU A 425 1.44 0.88 -11.12
CA LEU A 425 1.90 1.38 -12.42
C LEU A 425 2.15 0.22 -13.41
N MET A 426 2.84 -0.82 -12.95
CA MET A 426 3.30 -1.95 -13.77
C MET A 426 3.03 -3.26 -13.06
N ASP A 427 2.80 -4.30 -13.86
CA ASP A 427 2.84 -5.69 -13.37
C ASP A 427 4.16 -5.91 -12.65
N ASN A 428 4.13 -6.55 -11.49
CA ASN A 428 5.27 -6.66 -10.61
C ASN A 428 5.24 -7.99 -9.82
N PHE A 429 6.20 -8.19 -8.93
CA PHE A 429 6.25 -9.35 -8.05
C PHE A 429 5.22 -9.20 -6.93
N GLU A 430 4.09 -9.90 -6.99
CA GLU A 430 3.00 -9.85 -6.00
C GLU A 430 3.33 -10.73 -4.78
N TRP A 431 4.41 -10.39 -4.07
CA TRP A 431 4.77 -10.98 -2.78
C TRP A 431 4.77 -12.52 -2.80
N ALA A 432 4.00 -13.18 -1.92
CA ALA A 432 3.92 -14.64 -1.87
C ALA A 432 3.25 -15.26 -3.11
N TRP A 433 2.52 -14.49 -3.91
CA TRP A 433 1.91 -14.94 -5.18
C TRP A 433 2.89 -14.94 -6.36
N GLY A 434 4.08 -14.37 -6.19
CA GLY A 434 5.03 -14.22 -7.28
C GLY A 434 4.47 -13.36 -8.42
N TYR A 435 4.77 -13.72 -9.66
CA TYR A 435 4.42 -12.95 -10.85
C TYR A 435 3.06 -13.33 -11.47
N GLY A 436 2.35 -14.29 -10.87
CA GLY A 436 1.09 -14.82 -11.37
C GLY A 436 -0.10 -13.88 -11.18
N LYS A 437 0.01 -12.87 -10.33
CA LYS A 437 -1.05 -11.88 -10.06
C LYS A 437 -0.61 -10.53 -10.60
N ARG A 438 -1.39 -9.98 -11.53
CA ARG A 438 -1.02 -8.79 -12.30
C ARG A 438 -1.93 -7.61 -11.98
N PHE A 439 -1.44 -6.66 -11.20
CA PHE A 439 -2.17 -5.44 -10.82
C PHE A 439 -1.95 -4.25 -11.77
N GLY A 440 -0.89 -4.30 -12.60
CA GLY A 440 -0.40 -3.13 -13.29
C GLY A 440 -1.36 -2.54 -14.31
N LEU A 441 -1.30 -1.22 -14.46
CA LEU A 441 -1.79 -0.51 -15.64
C LEU A 441 -0.94 -0.85 -16.88
N VAL A 442 0.34 -1.13 -16.69
CA VAL A 442 1.29 -1.49 -17.75
C VAL A 442 1.66 -2.95 -17.61
N HIS A 443 1.45 -3.72 -18.67
CA HIS A 443 1.90 -5.10 -18.75
C HIS A 443 3.42 -5.15 -18.84
N VAL A 444 4.03 -6.12 -18.16
CA VAL A 444 5.45 -6.42 -18.27
C VAL A 444 5.65 -7.87 -18.69
N ASP A 445 6.35 -8.06 -19.80
CA ASP A 445 6.97 -9.33 -20.15
C ASP A 445 8.23 -9.48 -19.29
N TYR A 446 8.21 -10.39 -18.32
CA TYR A 446 9.30 -10.54 -17.36
C TYR A 446 10.58 -11.16 -17.98
N GLU A 447 10.48 -11.86 -19.11
CA GLU A 447 11.65 -12.42 -19.80
C GLU A 447 12.36 -11.35 -20.63
N THR A 448 11.60 -10.57 -21.39
CA THR A 448 12.16 -9.56 -22.31
C THR A 448 12.24 -8.16 -21.71
N GLN A 449 11.59 -7.95 -20.57
CA GLN A 449 11.44 -6.67 -19.89
C GLN A 449 10.68 -5.61 -20.71
N VAL A 450 9.93 -6.03 -21.72
CA VAL A 450 9.10 -5.14 -22.54
C VAL A 450 7.87 -4.68 -21.74
N ARG A 451 7.64 -3.35 -21.75
CA ARG A 451 6.47 -2.70 -21.16
C ARG A 451 5.41 -2.44 -22.23
N VAL A 452 4.15 -2.80 -21.97
CA VAL A 452 3.02 -2.53 -22.87
C VAL A 452 1.88 -1.90 -22.06
N PRO A 453 1.55 -0.61 -22.25
CA PRO A 453 0.37 -0.01 -21.63
C PRO A 453 -0.89 -0.81 -21.98
N LYS A 454 -1.67 -1.20 -20.97
CA LYS A 454 -2.93 -1.93 -21.15
C LYS A 454 -4.05 -0.95 -21.55
N GLU A 455 -5.18 -1.47 -21.98
CA GLU A 455 -6.38 -0.66 -22.27
C GLU A 455 -6.80 0.18 -21.05
N SER A 456 -6.71 -0.37 -19.83
CA SER A 456 -6.96 0.37 -18.60
C SER A 456 -6.01 1.58 -18.42
N ALA A 457 -4.73 1.47 -18.80
CA ALA A 457 -3.79 2.59 -18.75
C ALA A 457 -4.17 3.70 -19.73
N LEU A 458 -4.53 3.33 -20.97
CA LEU A 458 -4.91 4.30 -22.00
C LEU A 458 -6.20 5.04 -21.60
N TRP A 459 -7.16 4.31 -21.04
CA TRP A 459 -8.38 4.90 -20.48
C TRP A 459 -8.09 5.81 -19.27
N TYR A 460 -7.19 5.39 -18.36
CA TYR A 460 -6.82 6.18 -17.18
C TYR A 460 -6.10 7.48 -17.61
N ALA A 461 -5.21 7.40 -18.60
CA ALA A 461 -4.54 8.58 -19.17
C ALA A 461 -5.53 9.60 -19.74
N GLU A 462 -6.59 9.15 -20.41
CA GLU A 462 -7.65 10.05 -20.90
C GLU A 462 -8.48 10.64 -19.76
N THR A 463 -8.77 9.84 -18.72
CA THR A 463 -9.46 10.30 -17.50
C THR A 463 -8.68 11.42 -16.83
N ILE A 464 -7.36 11.27 -16.67
CA ILE A 464 -6.48 12.30 -16.09
C ILE A 464 -6.48 13.56 -16.95
N ARG A 465 -6.33 13.41 -18.28
CA ARG A 465 -6.29 14.54 -19.22
C ARG A 465 -7.57 15.38 -19.20
N ARG A 466 -8.71 14.74 -18.98
CA ARG A 466 -10.02 15.40 -18.82
C ARG A 466 -10.25 15.94 -17.41
N GLY A 467 -9.48 15.49 -16.42
CA GLY A 467 -9.72 15.78 -15.00
C GLY A 467 -10.98 15.09 -14.45
N GLY A 468 -11.39 13.96 -15.04
CA GLY A 468 -12.63 13.30 -14.67
C GLY A 468 -13.13 12.25 -15.66
N LEU A 469 -14.29 11.65 -15.34
CA LEU A 469 -14.83 10.48 -16.04
C LEU A 469 -15.91 10.88 -17.07
N SER A 470 -15.94 10.18 -18.21
CA SER A 470 -16.98 10.32 -19.25
C SER A 470 -17.76 9.02 -19.44
N GLY A 471 -19.04 9.13 -19.79
CA GLY A 471 -19.95 8.01 -20.03
C GLY A 471 -20.56 7.44 -18.74
N PRO A 472 -21.66 6.66 -18.84
CA PRO A 472 -22.14 5.84 -17.73
C PRO A 472 -21.16 4.71 -17.40
N ALA A 473 -21.30 4.10 -16.22
CA ALA A 473 -20.75 2.76 -16.01
C ALA A 473 -21.50 1.83 -16.97
N GLU A 474 -20.82 1.25 -17.95
CA GLU A 474 -21.45 0.32 -18.90
C GLU A 474 -21.94 -0.94 -18.21
#